data_AF-A0A7D5SJ40-F1
#
_entry.id   AF-A0A7D5SJ40-F1
#
_cell.length_a   1.000
_cell.length_b   1.000
_cell.length_c   1.000
_cell.angle_alpha   90.00
_cell.angle_beta   90.00
_cell.angle_gamma   90.00
#
_symmetry.space_group_name_H-M   'P 1'
#
loop_
_entity.id
_entity.type
_entity.pdbx_description
1 polymer ?
#
loop_
_entity_poly.entity_id
_entity_poly.type
_entity_poly.pdbx_seq_one_letter_code
_entity_poly.pdbx_strand_id
1 'polypeptide(L)'
;MPNEKASNKIFSFDWFKEDFWDFLKRHAVLIILGCVFLYFLSPRWEEIRILLLLGLLECFAIFMSGFAQWAYTKIKFTNYKQTNSLGYIFLGVHILIGLCIFGVYFVMFITP
;
A
#
# COMPACT_ATOMS: atom_id res chain seq x y z
N MET A 1 -24.82 -8.93 -35.02
CA MET A 1 -25.09 -9.38 -33.64
C MET A 1 -23.82 -9.16 -32.82
N PRO A 2 -23.79 -8.21 -31.87
CA PRO A 2 -22.63 -8.06 -31.01
C PRO A 2 -22.51 -9.30 -30.12
N ASN A 3 -21.27 -9.77 -29.99
CA ASN A 3 -20.87 -11.06 -29.47
C ASN A 3 -21.11 -11.15 -27.95
N GLU A 4 -22.17 -11.85 -27.52
CA GLU A 4 -22.53 -12.11 -26.11
C GLU A 4 -21.41 -12.78 -25.29
N LYS A 5 -20.43 -13.42 -25.96
CA LYS A 5 -19.29 -14.08 -25.28
C LYS A 5 -18.31 -13.10 -24.62
N ALA A 6 -18.41 -11.79 -24.89
CA ALA A 6 -17.58 -10.79 -24.21
C ALA A 6 -18.09 -10.42 -22.81
N SER A 7 -19.35 -10.74 -22.48
CA SER A 7 -19.99 -10.31 -21.22
C SER A 7 -19.62 -11.17 -20.01
N ASN A 8 -19.30 -12.45 -20.20
CA ASN A 8 -19.00 -13.38 -19.08
C ASN A 8 -17.51 -13.51 -18.72
N LYS A 9 -16.61 -12.81 -19.41
CA LYS A 9 -15.19 -12.69 -19.00
C LYS A 9 -14.96 -11.60 -17.93
N ILE A 10 -16.02 -10.90 -17.53
CA ILE A 10 -15.98 -9.71 -16.68
C ILE A 10 -15.64 -10.03 -15.21
N PHE A 11 -15.61 -11.30 -14.80
CA PHE A 11 -15.23 -11.71 -13.44
C PHE A 11 -14.44 -13.03 -13.41
N SER A 12 -13.51 -13.23 -14.35
CA SER A 12 -12.57 -14.35 -14.26
C SER A 12 -11.42 -13.97 -13.31
N PHE A 13 -11.03 -14.91 -12.44
CA PHE A 13 -9.90 -14.78 -11.53
C PHE A 13 -8.58 -14.48 -12.25
N ASP A 14 -8.49 -14.81 -13.55
CA ASP A 14 -7.33 -14.57 -14.39
C ASP A 14 -7.10 -13.07 -14.64
N TRP A 15 -8.19 -12.31 -14.85
CA TRP A 15 -8.10 -10.85 -15.01
C TRP A 15 -7.52 -10.17 -13.76
N PHE A 16 -7.97 -10.60 -12.58
CA PHE A 16 -7.44 -10.10 -11.32
C PHE A 16 -5.95 -10.43 -11.17
N LYS A 17 -5.54 -11.65 -11.55
CA LYS A 17 -4.16 -12.11 -11.45
C LYS A 17 -3.21 -11.31 -12.34
N GLU A 18 -3.60 -11.03 -13.58
CA GLU A 18 -2.81 -10.24 -14.53
C GLU A 18 -2.66 -8.79 -14.05
N ASP A 19 -3.77 -8.14 -13.69
CA ASP A 19 -3.76 -6.76 -13.19
C ASP A 19 -3.00 -6.61 -11.87
N PHE A 20 -3.11 -7.60 -10.97
CA PHE A 20 -2.38 -7.61 -9.71
C PHE A 20 -0.88 -7.84 -9.93
N TRP A 21 -0.50 -8.66 -10.90
CA TRP A 21 0.90 -8.86 -11.26
C TRP A 21 1.53 -7.59 -11.80
N ASP A 22 0.81 -6.85 -12.64
CA ASP A 22 1.26 -5.56 -13.14
C ASP A 22 1.31 -4.49 -12.04
N PHE A 23 0.42 -4.56 -11.06
CA PHE A 23 0.51 -3.75 -9.84
C PHE A 23 1.80 -4.04 -9.05
N LEU A 24 2.12 -5.32 -8.84
CA LEU A 24 3.34 -5.73 -8.13
C LEU A 24 4.61 -5.30 -8.87
N LYS A 25 4.67 -5.43 -10.20
CA LYS A 25 5.80 -4.94 -11.00
C LYS A 25 6.04 -3.45 -10.82
N ARG A 26 4.96 -2.64 -10.75
CA ARG A 26 5.06 -1.18 -10.54
C ARG A 26 5.62 -0.82 -9.17
N HIS A 27 5.38 -1.67 -8.17
CA HIS A 27 5.89 -1.49 -6.80
C HIS A 27 7.14 -2.32 -6.52
N ALA A 28 7.73 -2.99 -7.51
CA ALA A 28 8.88 -3.86 -7.32
C ALA A 28 10.09 -3.12 -6.71
N VAL A 29 10.35 -1.88 -7.15
CA VAL A 29 11.41 -1.02 -6.59
C VAL A 29 11.19 -0.77 -5.10
N LEU A 30 9.95 -0.49 -4.71
CA LEU A 30 9.56 -0.24 -3.32
C LEU A 30 9.67 -1.51 -2.47
N ILE A 31 9.27 -2.67 -3.02
CA ILE A 31 9.40 -3.97 -2.36
C ILE A 31 10.87 -4.30 -2.13
N ILE A 32 11.72 -4.12 -3.14
CA ILE A 32 13.17 -4.32 -3.03
C ILE A 32 13.74 -3.39 -1.95
N LEU A 33 13.37 -2.11 -1.96
CA LEU A 33 13.82 -1.14 -0.97
C LEU A 33 13.38 -1.54 0.45
N GLY A 34 12.13 -1.99 0.62
CA GLY A 34 11.62 -2.53 1.89
C GLY A 34 12.40 -3.75 2.35
N CYS A 35 12.72 -4.69 1.46
CA CYS A 35 13.56 -5.85 1.77
C CYS A 35 14.99 -5.43 2.18
N VAL A 36 15.55 -4.40 1.55
CA VAL A 36 16.86 -3.84 1.93
C VAL A 36 16.78 -3.26 3.35
N PHE A 37 15.79 -2.43 3.66
CA PHE A 37 15.63 -1.90 5.02
C PHE A 37 15.43 -3.00 6.06
N LEU A 38 14.64 -4.03 5.74
CA LEU A 38 14.45 -5.18 6.61
C LEU A 38 15.74 -5.96 6.86
N TYR A 39 16.56 -6.16 5.81
CA TYR A 39 17.85 -6.84 5.92
C TYR A 39 18.83 -6.04 6.80
N PHE A 40 18.82 -4.72 6.67
CA PHE A 40 19.67 -3.83 7.46
C PHE A 40 19.10 -3.51 8.85
N LEU A 41 18.04 -4.16 9.35
CA LEU A 41 17.41 -3.80 10.64
C LEU A 41 18.25 -4.17 11.90
N SER A 42 19.45 -4.75 11.73
CA SER A 42 20.30 -5.24 12.81
C SER A 42 21.46 -4.35 13.33
N PRO A 43 21.60 -3.03 13.03
CA PRO A 43 22.72 -2.26 13.50
C PRO A 43 22.65 -2.07 15.01
N ARG A 44 23.84 -2.03 15.62
CA ARG A 44 24.01 -1.85 17.06
C ARG A 44 23.67 -0.44 17.53
N TRP A 45 23.68 0.54 16.63
CA TRP A 45 23.36 1.95 16.92
C TRP A 45 21.85 2.15 16.85
N GLU A 46 21.27 2.70 17.91
CA GLU A 46 19.83 2.74 18.09
C GLU A 46 19.17 3.72 17.11
N GLU A 47 19.83 4.83 16.82
CA GLU A 47 19.36 5.89 15.92
C GLU A 47 19.22 5.38 14.48
N ILE A 48 20.23 4.65 14.00
CA ILE A 48 20.20 4.07 12.64
C ILE A 48 19.06 3.05 12.54
N ARG A 49 18.88 2.22 13.57
CA ARG A 49 17.81 1.22 13.62
C ARG A 49 16.43 1.88 13.57
N ILE A 50 16.23 2.99 14.29
CA ILE A 50 14.97 3.76 14.26
C ILE A 50 14.74 4.37 12.86
N LEU A 51 15.76 4.96 12.24
CA LEU A 51 15.65 5.51 10.88
C LEU A 51 15.31 4.43 9.85
N LEU A 52 15.92 3.25 9.95
CA LEU A 52 15.62 2.11 9.08
C LEU A 52 14.21 1.56 9.30
N LEU A 53 13.75 1.50 10.55
CA LEU A 53 12.38 1.13 10.88
C LEU A 53 11.38 2.14 10.30
N LEU A 54 11.67 3.44 10.43
CA LEU A 54 10.85 4.50 9.84
C LEU A 54 10.81 4.37 8.31
N GLY A 55 11.95 4.17 7.66
CA GLY A 55 12.03 3.94 6.21
C GLY A 55 11.22 2.71 5.75
N LEU A 56 11.25 1.63 6.54
CA LEU A 56 10.44 0.43 6.28
C LEU A 56 8.93 0.72 6.39
N LEU A 57 8.52 1.44 7.44
CA LEU A 57 7.13 1.84 7.66
C LEU A 57 6.62 2.77 6.56
N GLU A 58 7.43 3.73 6.11
CA GLU A 58 7.12 4.60 4.98
C GLU A 58 6.99 3.81 3.67
N CYS A 59 7.88 2.85 3.41
CA CYS A 59 7.74 1.94 2.26
C CYS A 59 6.43 1.17 2.33
N PHE A 60 6.04 0.68 3.50
CA PHE A 60 4.76 0.00 3.67
C PHE A 60 3.57 0.95 3.44
N ALA A 61 3.62 2.18 3.93
CA ALA A 61 2.57 3.18 3.72
C ALA A 61 2.39 3.56 2.25
N ILE A 62 3.49 3.74 1.50
CA ILE A 62 3.46 3.99 0.06
C ILE A 62 2.87 2.78 -0.68
N PHE A 63 3.26 1.56 -0.32
CA PHE A 63 2.72 0.34 -0.92
C PHE A 63 1.21 0.24 -0.74
N MET A 64 0.73 0.46 0.48
CA MET A 64 -0.69 0.42 0.83
C MET A 64 -1.47 1.56 0.16
N SER A 65 -0.86 2.73 -0.02
CA SER A 65 -1.44 3.85 -0.78
C SER A 65 -1.64 3.47 -2.25
N GLY A 66 -0.64 2.84 -2.87
CA GLY A 66 -0.75 2.30 -4.22
C GLY A 66 -1.83 1.23 -4.33
N PHE A 67 -1.91 0.31 -3.35
CA PHE A 67 -2.94 -0.73 -3.32
C PHE A 67 -4.35 -0.13 -3.20
N ALA A 68 -4.53 0.86 -2.33
CA ALA A 68 -5.80 1.56 -2.17
C ALA A 68 -6.20 2.33 -3.44
N GLN A 69 -5.25 2.97 -4.12
CA GLN A 69 -5.48 3.60 -5.42
C GLN A 69 -5.91 2.56 -6.47
N TRP A 70 -5.21 1.41 -6.54
CA TRP A 70 -5.56 0.34 -7.46
C TRP A 70 -6.98 -0.16 -7.20
N ALA A 71 -7.33 -0.46 -5.95
CA ALA A 71 -8.68 -0.86 -5.55
C ALA A 71 -9.74 0.21 -5.90
N TYR A 72 -9.43 1.48 -5.65
CA TYR A 72 -10.30 2.61 -5.97
C TYR A 72 -10.58 2.73 -7.47
N THR A 73 -9.60 2.44 -8.34
CA THR A 73 -9.80 2.48 -9.79
C THR A 73 -10.61 1.31 -10.35
N LYS A 74 -10.68 0.19 -9.64
CA LYS A 74 -11.42 -1.01 -10.08
C LYS A 74 -12.88 -0.98 -9.65
N ILE A 75 -13.19 -0.32 -8.55
CA ILE A 75 -14.57 -0.18 -8.06
C ILE A 75 -15.15 1.13 -8.62
N LYS A 76 -16.23 1.04 -9.41
CA LYS A 76 -16.98 2.22 -9.89
C LYS A 76 -17.74 2.88 -8.73
N PHE A 77 -17.05 3.70 -7.94
CA PHE A 77 -17.67 4.42 -6.82
C PHE A 77 -18.47 5.65 -7.26
N THR A 78 -18.04 6.37 -8.31
CA THR A 78 -18.74 7.59 -8.78
C THR A 78 -18.56 7.78 -10.29
N ASN A 79 -19.52 8.45 -10.94
CA ASN A 79 -19.41 8.86 -12.36
C ASN A 79 -18.62 10.17 -12.55
N TYR A 80 -18.10 10.77 -11.47
CA TYR A 80 -17.44 12.07 -11.51
C TYR A 80 -15.94 11.93 -11.27
N LYS A 81 -15.14 12.52 -12.16
CA LYS A 81 -13.68 12.58 -12.00
C LYS A 81 -13.33 13.61 -10.93
N GLN A 82 -12.98 13.16 -9.73
CA GLN A 82 -12.26 14.00 -8.76
C GLN A 82 -10.76 13.93 -9.04
N THR A 83 -10.14 15.09 -9.25
CA THR A 83 -8.69 15.23 -9.51
C THR A 83 -7.83 15.02 -8.27
N ASN A 84 -8.40 15.16 -7.07
CA ASN A 84 -7.68 15.09 -5.79
C ASN A 84 -7.84 13.76 -5.03
N SER A 85 -8.43 12.75 -5.66
CA SER A 85 -8.65 11.43 -5.03
C SER A 85 -7.36 10.76 -4.57
N LEU A 86 -6.27 10.92 -5.33
CA LEU A 86 -4.95 10.37 -4.98
C LEU A 86 -4.42 10.94 -3.66
N GLY A 87 -4.53 12.26 -3.47
CA GLY A 87 -4.04 12.93 -2.26
C GLY A 87 -4.80 12.47 -1.00
N TYR A 88 -6.11 12.29 -1.11
CA TYR A 88 -6.92 11.79 0.01
C TYR A 88 -6.61 10.33 0.34
N ILE A 89 -6.40 9.48 -0.66
CA ILE A 89 -6.00 8.08 -0.45
C ILE A 89 -4.64 8.02 0.25
N PHE A 90 -3.66 8.77 -0.25
CA PHE A 90 -2.33 8.84 0.34
C PHE A 90 -2.37 9.33 1.80
N LEU A 91 -3.04 10.46 2.05
CA LEU A 91 -3.17 11.04 3.39
C LEU A 91 -3.90 10.08 4.34
N GLY A 92 -4.99 9.45 3.89
CA GLY A 92 -5.77 8.52 4.69
C GLY A 92 -4.94 7.30 5.14
N VAL A 93 -4.17 6.71 4.23
CA VAL A 93 -3.29 5.57 4.56
C VAL A 93 -2.20 5.97 5.56
N HIS A 94 -1.58 7.14 5.40
CA HIS A 94 -0.53 7.61 6.32
C HIS A 94 -1.09 7.94 7.71
N ILE A 95 -2.27 8.55 7.79
CA ILE A 95 -2.93 8.78 9.08
C ILE A 95 -3.26 7.45 9.77
N LEU A 96 -3.82 6.48 9.05
CA LEU A 96 -4.19 5.17 9.63
C LEU A 96 -2.96 4.43 10.15
N ILE A 97 -1.91 4.32 9.33
CA ILE A 97 -0.66 3.65 9.73
C ILE A 97 0.01 4.38 10.88
N GLY A 98 0.07 5.72 10.82
CA GLY A 98 0.61 6.56 11.89
C GLY A 98 -0.13 6.37 13.22
N LEU A 99 -1.48 6.30 13.19
CA LEU A 99 -2.30 6.03 14.36
C LEU A 99 -2.09 4.61 14.91
N CYS A 100 -1.94 3.60 14.05
CA CYS A 100 -1.62 2.23 14.48
C CYS A 100 -0.28 2.18 15.23
N ILE A 101 0.76 2.81 14.67
CA ILE A 101 2.10 2.87 15.28
C ILE A 101 2.02 3.63 16.61
N PHE A 102 1.37 4.79 16.62
CA PHE A 102 1.15 5.58 17.83
C PHE A 102 0.45 4.77 18.93
N GLY A 103 -0.59 3.99 18.57
CA GLY A 103 -1.29 3.11 19.51
C GLY A 103 -0.38 2.04 20.12
N VAL A 104 0.48 1.40 19.32
CA VAL A 104 1.47 0.43 19.82
C VAL A 104 2.44 1.07 20.79
N TYR A 105 2.98 2.25 20.45
CA TYR A 105 3.87 2.99 21.35
C TYR A 105 3.17 3.43 22.63
N PHE A 106 1.93 3.88 22.54
CA PHE A 106 1.15 4.30 23.70
C PHE A 106 0.97 3.15 24.71
N VAL A 107 0.61 1.96 24.22
CA VAL A 107 0.48 0.75 25.07
C VAL A 107 1.82 0.32 25.66
N MET A 108 2.90 0.43 24.88
CA MET A 108 4.24 0.06 25.34
C MET A 108 4.75 0.96 26.47
N PHE A 109 4.40 2.25 26.48
CA PHE A 109 4.86 3.20 27.50
C PHE A 109 3.92 3.37 28.70
N ILE A 110 2.65 2.95 28.59
CA ILE A 110 1.70 3.00 29.72
C ILE A 110 1.80 1.78 30.64
N THR A 111 2.36 0.67 30.15
CA THR A 111 2.55 -0.54 30.94
C THR A 111 3.91 -0.45 31.65
N PRO A 112 3.96 -0.34 33.00
CA PRO A 112 5.18 -0.12 33.76
C PRO A 112 6.15 -1.31 33.74
#